data_AF-A0A511AIE3-F1
#
_entry.id   AF-A0A511AIE3-F1
#
_cell.length_a   1.000
_cell.length_b   1.000
_cell.length_c   1.000
_cell.angle_alpha   90.00
_cell.angle_beta   90.00
_cell.angle_gamma   90.00
#
_symmetry.space_group_name_H-M   'P 1'
#
loop_
_entity.id
_entity.type
_entity.pdbx_description
1 polymer ?
#
loop_
_entity_poly.entity_id
_entity_poly.type
_entity_poly.pdbx_seq_one_letter_code
_entity_poly.pdbx_strand_id
1 'polypeptide(L)'
;MFEMEAPTDGRPRDAIARTRAFANGELTAAGEIRQRFVAGRAAHAVSSPAAVAAARAAGQAAGVAHMGAHALGAAAYAVKAAGLAAPDHSKAITDEISWQLKHMNVQVKAALQQLPPLGEDSAGPLGSGLLASGILGSTIRKIQAAMGVIPTK
;
A
#
# COMPACT_ATOMS: atom_id res chain seq x y z
N MET A 1 13.85 6.53 0.64
CA MET A 1 14.45 5.17 0.60
C MET A 1 14.66 4.67 -0.83
N PHE A 2 13.64 4.61 -1.70
CA PHE A 2 13.84 4.20 -3.10
C PHE A 2 14.86 5.08 -3.85
N GLU A 3 14.65 6.39 -3.80
CA GLU A 3 15.48 7.39 -4.50
C GLU A 3 16.89 7.52 -3.94
N MET A 4 17.16 6.95 -2.75
CA MET A 4 18.53 6.88 -2.24
C MET A 4 19.39 5.92 -3.07
N GLU A 5 18.76 4.89 -3.65
CA GLU A 5 19.43 3.87 -4.46
C GLU A 5 19.27 4.15 -5.97
N ALA A 6 18.11 4.67 -6.38
CA ALA A 6 17.83 5.02 -7.78
C ALA A 6 17.35 6.49 -7.90
N PRO A 7 18.23 7.49 -7.71
CA PRO A 7 17.83 8.90 -7.64
C PRO A 7 17.25 9.46 -8.94
N THR A 8 17.57 8.86 -10.09
CA THR A 8 17.09 9.27 -11.41
C THR A 8 15.83 8.52 -11.85
N ASP A 9 15.38 7.53 -11.10
CA ASP A 9 14.17 6.77 -11.43
C ASP A 9 12.95 7.36 -10.72
N GLY A 10 12.23 8.23 -11.43
CA GLY A 10 11.06 8.93 -10.90
C GLY A 10 9.79 8.09 -10.79
N ARG A 11 9.78 6.83 -11.26
CA ARG A 11 8.53 6.04 -11.42
C ARG A 11 7.71 5.92 -10.13
N PRO A 12 8.28 5.64 -8.93
CA PRO A 12 7.48 5.59 -7.70
C PRO A 12 6.89 6.94 -7.29
N ARG A 13 7.66 8.03 -7.43
CA ARG A 13 7.21 9.39 -7.09
C ARG A 13 6.08 9.84 -8.00
N ASP A 14 6.25 9.62 -9.30
CA ASP A 14 5.24 9.88 -10.33
C ASP A 14 3.95 9.09 -10.07
N ALA A 15 4.03 7.80 -9.73
CA ALA A 15 2.84 7.03 -9.35
C ALA A 15 2.10 7.60 -8.13
N ILE A 16 2.80 8.06 -7.10
CA ILE A 16 2.17 8.69 -5.93
C ILE A 16 1.49 10.00 -6.34
N ALA A 17 2.15 10.82 -7.17
CA ALA A 17 1.59 12.07 -7.68
C ALA A 17 0.31 11.82 -8.49
N ARG A 18 0.33 10.86 -9.42
CA ARG A 18 -0.86 10.49 -10.20
C ARG A 18 -1.97 9.91 -9.34
N THR A 19 -1.65 9.09 -8.34
CA THR A 19 -2.65 8.55 -7.40
C THR A 19 -3.38 9.68 -6.69
N ARG A 20 -2.67 10.74 -6.28
CA ARG A 20 -3.27 11.94 -5.66
C ARG A 20 -4.13 12.72 -6.65
N ALA A 21 -3.63 12.96 -7.86
CA ALA A 21 -4.37 13.64 -8.92
C ALA A 21 -5.67 12.88 -9.27
N PHE A 22 -5.61 11.54 -9.37
CA PHE A 22 -6.79 10.69 -9.54
C PHE A 22 -7.78 10.84 -8.38
N ALA A 23 -7.31 10.82 -7.13
CA ALA A 23 -8.15 11.00 -5.95
C ALA A 23 -8.82 12.39 -5.91
N ASN A 24 -8.20 13.41 -6.52
CA ASN A 24 -8.76 14.75 -6.69
C ASN A 24 -9.70 14.89 -7.91
N GLY A 25 -9.88 13.83 -8.70
CA GLY A 25 -10.70 13.86 -9.93
C GLY A 25 -10.01 14.49 -11.15
N GLU A 26 -8.69 14.72 -11.09
CA GLU A 26 -7.92 15.35 -12.18
C GLU A 26 -7.53 14.35 -13.28
N LEU A 27 -7.49 13.04 -12.95
CA LEU A 27 -7.13 11.96 -13.86
C LEU A 27 -8.26 10.94 -13.96
N THR A 28 -8.35 10.26 -15.12
CA THR A 28 -9.39 9.25 -15.37
C THR A 28 -8.96 7.88 -14.83
N ALA A 29 -9.93 7.11 -14.32
CA ALA A 29 -9.67 5.72 -13.91
C ALA A 29 -9.08 4.89 -15.06
N ALA A 30 -9.60 5.04 -16.28
CA ALA A 30 -9.12 4.31 -17.46
C ALA A 30 -7.67 4.64 -17.84
N GLY A 31 -7.20 5.87 -17.58
CA GLY A 31 -5.81 6.27 -17.77
C GLY A 31 -4.91 5.61 -16.72
N GLU A 32 -5.27 5.74 -15.45
CA GLU A 32 -4.45 5.23 -14.35
C GLU A 32 -4.40 3.71 -14.29
N ILE A 33 -5.50 3.03 -14.60
CA ILE A 33 -5.53 1.58 -14.75
C ILE A 33 -4.50 1.13 -15.80
N ARG A 34 -4.33 1.84 -16.93
CA ARG A 34 -3.34 1.49 -17.96
C ARG A 34 -1.89 1.67 -17.46
N GLN A 35 -1.66 2.60 -16.54
CA GLN A 35 -0.34 2.92 -15.99
C GLN A 35 0.00 2.15 -14.69
N ARG A 36 -0.96 1.41 -14.10
CA ARG A 36 -0.86 0.82 -12.76
C ARG A 36 0.38 -0.02 -12.46
N PHE A 37 0.99 -0.63 -13.49
CA PHE A 37 2.18 -1.47 -13.33
C PHE A 37 3.52 -0.73 -13.46
N VAL A 38 3.52 0.54 -13.88
CA VAL A 38 4.76 1.30 -14.17
C VAL A 38 5.66 1.42 -12.94
N ALA A 39 5.11 1.86 -11.80
CA ALA A 39 5.87 1.99 -10.57
C ALA A 39 6.26 0.65 -9.94
N GLY A 40 5.40 -0.37 -10.06
CA GLY A 40 5.74 -1.71 -9.58
C GLY A 40 7.00 -2.28 -10.24
N ARG A 41 7.22 -1.99 -11.54
CA ARG A 41 8.44 -2.39 -12.26
C ARG A 41 9.70 -1.66 -11.79
N ALA A 42 9.57 -0.53 -11.08
CA ALA A 42 10.71 0.17 -10.51
C ALA A 42 11.41 -0.64 -9.41
N ALA A 43 10.71 -1.60 -8.79
CA ALA A 43 11.31 -2.51 -7.82
C ALA A 43 12.48 -3.34 -8.40
N HIS A 44 12.59 -3.49 -9.72
CA HIS A 44 13.72 -4.18 -10.38
C HIS A 44 14.95 -3.31 -10.56
N ALA A 45 14.85 -1.99 -10.36
CA ALA A 45 15.97 -1.06 -10.49
C ALA A 45 16.75 -0.88 -9.17
N VAL A 46 16.33 -1.55 -8.10
CA VAL A 46 16.89 -1.45 -6.76
C VAL A 46 17.01 -2.84 -6.14
N SER A 47 17.91 -2.99 -5.20
CA SER A 47 18.28 -4.24 -4.54
C SER A 47 17.98 -4.23 -3.04
N SER A 48 18.03 -3.06 -2.38
CA SER A 48 17.78 -3.00 -0.94
C SER A 48 16.32 -3.37 -0.62
N PRO A 49 16.07 -4.22 0.41
CA PRO A 49 14.71 -4.64 0.76
C PRO A 49 13.76 -3.48 1.05
N ALA A 50 14.26 -2.40 1.65
CA ALA A 50 13.49 -1.19 1.94
C ALA A 50 13.09 -0.46 0.65
N ALA A 51 14.02 -0.25 -0.29
CA ALA A 51 13.71 0.38 -1.58
C ALA A 51 12.73 -0.45 -2.40
N VAL A 52 12.91 -1.78 -2.46
CA VAL A 52 11.99 -2.70 -3.13
C VAL A 52 10.57 -2.61 -2.52
N ALA A 53 10.48 -2.58 -1.18
CA ALA A 53 9.19 -2.43 -0.50
C ALA A 53 8.54 -1.07 -0.79
N ALA A 54 9.31 0.02 -0.83
CA ALA A 54 8.79 1.35 -1.18
C ALA A 54 8.28 1.43 -2.63
N ALA A 55 9.01 0.85 -3.59
CA ALA A 55 8.54 0.77 -4.98
C ALA A 55 7.23 -0.03 -5.09
N ARG A 56 7.13 -1.14 -4.35
CA ARG A 56 5.89 -1.94 -4.29
C ARG A 56 4.75 -1.17 -3.63
N ALA A 57 5.01 -0.38 -2.58
CA ALA A 57 4.01 0.49 -1.97
C ALA A 57 3.45 1.51 -2.98
N ALA A 58 4.33 2.17 -3.74
CA ALA A 58 3.93 3.11 -4.78
C ALA A 58 3.16 2.43 -5.93
N GLY A 59 3.58 1.23 -6.34
CA GLY A 59 2.87 0.43 -7.33
C GLY A 59 1.47 0.02 -6.87
N GLN A 60 1.31 -0.36 -5.60
CA GLN A 60 0.00 -0.62 -5.01
C GLN A 60 -0.84 0.65 -4.96
N ALA A 61 -0.27 1.80 -4.57
CA ALA A 61 -1.01 3.08 -4.57
C ALA A 61 -1.58 3.41 -5.97
N ALA A 62 -0.79 3.25 -7.04
CA ALA A 62 -1.26 3.43 -8.41
C ALA A 62 -2.38 2.45 -8.80
N GLY A 63 -2.42 1.27 -8.17
CA GLY A 63 -3.49 0.29 -8.35
C GLY A 63 -4.85 0.72 -7.80
N VAL A 64 -4.93 1.74 -6.93
CA VAL A 64 -6.21 2.18 -6.32
C VAL A 64 -7.25 2.60 -7.37
N ALA A 65 -6.80 3.18 -8.49
CA ALA A 65 -7.69 3.53 -9.60
C ALA A 65 -8.37 2.31 -10.26
N HIS A 66 -7.79 1.11 -10.10
CA HIS A 66 -8.39 -0.14 -10.53
C HIS A 66 -9.38 -0.68 -9.50
N MET A 67 -8.98 -0.73 -8.23
CA MET A 67 -9.83 -1.17 -7.11
C MET A 67 -9.30 -0.75 -5.75
N GLY A 68 -10.20 -0.52 -4.80
CA GLY A 68 -9.87 -0.01 -3.45
C GLY A 68 -8.99 -0.92 -2.60
N ALA A 69 -9.00 -2.25 -2.83
CA ALA A 69 -8.18 -3.20 -2.08
C ALA A 69 -6.67 -2.92 -2.17
N HIS A 70 -6.23 -2.28 -3.26
CA HIS A 70 -4.85 -1.83 -3.43
C HIS A 70 -4.39 -0.84 -2.36
N ALA A 71 -5.29 -0.08 -1.73
CA ALA A 71 -4.95 0.83 -0.65
C ALA A 71 -4.39 0.09 0.58
N LEU A 72 -4.95 -1.07 0.94
CA LEU A 72 -4.43 -1.90 2.03
C LEU A 72 -3.07 -2.50 1.67
N GLY A 73 -2.87 -2.89 0.42
CA GLY A 73 -1.56 -3.32 -0.10
C GLY A 73 -0.51 -2.21 -0.01
N ALA A 74 -0.87 -0.98 -0.41
CA ALA A 74 0.02 0.18 -0.34
C ALA A 74 0.44 0.48 1.10
N ALA A 75 -0.54 0.52 2.02
CA ALA A 75 -0.31 0.70 3.45
C ALA A 75 0.64 -0.36 4.03
N ALA A 76 0.40 -1.63 3.71
CA ALA A 76 1.20 -2.75 4.21
C ALA A 76 2.64 -2.74 3.68
N TYR A 77 2.85 -2.43 2.41
CA TYR A 77 4.20 -2.30 1.86
C TYR A 77 4.92 -1.06 2.40
N ALA A 78 4.22 0.05 2.64
CA ALA A 78 4.82 1.23 3.28
C ALA A 78 5.32 0.92 4.69
N VAL A 79 4.53 0.20 5.50
CA VAL A 79 4.94 -0.32 6.83
C VAL A 79 6.15 -1.23 6.73
N LYS A 80 6.15 -2.17 5.78
CA LYS A 80 7.31 -3.03 5.53
C LYS A 80 8.55 -2.21 5.18
N ALA A 81 8.40 -1.19 4.33
CA ALA A 81 9.48 -0.33 3.88
C ALA A 81 10.06 0.50 5.05
N ALA A 82 9.20 1.07 5.89
CA ALA A 82 9.60 1.82 7.09
C ALA A 82 10.37 0.95 8.08
N GLY A 83 9.87 -0.26 8.38
CA GLY A 83 10.57 -1.20 9.27
C GLY A 83 11.93 -1.63 8.74
N LEU A 84 12.06 -1.85 7.42
CA LEU A 84 13.33 -2.23 6.80
C LEU A 84 14.33 -1.06 6.70
N ALA A 85 13.84 0.18 6.62
CA ALA A 85 14.68 1.36 6.51
C ALA A 85 15.29 1.80 7.87
N ALA A 86 14.73 1.32 8.98
CA ALA A 86 15.16 1.68 10.33
C ALA A 86 15.33 0.43 11.22
N PRO A 87 16.29 -0.46 10.93
CA PRO A 87 16.46 -1.73 11.65
C PRO A 87 16.75 -1.55 13.15
N ASP A 88 17.39 -0.44 13.53
CA ASP A 88 17.71 -0.13 14.93
C ASP A 88 16.53 0.52 15.68
N HIS A 89 15.44 0.87 14.97
CA HIS A 89 14.24 1.43 15.56
C HIS A 89 13.17 0.36 15.76
N SER A 90 13.15 -0.24 16.96
CA SER A 90 12.25 -1.34 17.30
C SER A 90 10.76 -1.02 17.15
N LYS A 91 10.37 0.28 17.12
CA LYS A 91 8.97 0.71 16.94
C LYS A 91 8.63 1.21 15.53
N ALA A 92 9.55 1.17 14.56
CA ALA A 92 9.31 1.72 13.22
C ALA A 92 8.02 1.19 12.56
N ILE A 93 7.74 -0.10 12.70
CA ILE A 93 6.51 -0.73 12.17
C ILE A 93 5.25 -0.19 12.87
N THR A 94 5.26 -0.13 14.20
CA THR A 94 4.10 0.33 14.98
C THR A 94 3.86 1.82 14.83
N ASP A 95 4.93 2.61 14.71
CA ASP A 95 4.86 4.05 14.52
C ASP A 95 4.28 4.37 13.13
N GLU A 96 4.70 3.66 12.09
CA GLU A 96 4.16 3.82 10.73
C GLU A 96 2.67 3.44 10.66
N ILE A 97 2.26 2.32 11.29
CA ILE A 97 0.84 1.96 11.37
C ILE A 97 0.04 3.06 12.09
N SER A 98 0.54 3.54 13.23
CA SER A 98 -0.13 4.58 14.02
C SER A 98 -0.22 5.90 13.25
N TRP A 99 0.82 6.25 12.50
CA TRP A 99 0.84 7.42 11.62
C TRP A 99 -0.20 7.29 10.52
N GLN A 100 -0.29 6.15 9.85
CA GLN A 100 -1.29 5.91 8.79
C GLN A 100 -2.72 6.01 9.33
N LEU A 101 -3.00 5.40 10.48
CA LEU A 101 -4.30 5.47 11.13
C LEU A 101 -4.67 6.90 11.54
N LYS A 102 -3.71 7.68 12.05
CA LYS A 102 -3.92 9.09 12.40
C LYS A 102 -4.25 9.96 11.20
N HIS A 103 -3.68 9.68 10.03
CA HIS A 103 -3.90 10.44 8.80
C HIS A 103 -5.08 9.92 7.96
N MET A 104 -5.73 8.84 8.39
CA MET A 104 -6.92 8.31 7.74
C MET A 104 -8.13 9.17 8.10
N ASN A 105 -8.68 9.87 7.12
CA ASN A 105 -9.93 10.60 7.32
C ASN A 105 -11.15 9.65 7.35
N VAL A 106 -12.31 10.19 7.74
CA VAL A 106 -13.55 9.41 7.88
C VAL A 106 -14.01 8.80 6.55
N GLN A 107 -13.80 9.49 5.42
CA GLN A 107 -14.20 9.00 4.10
C GLN A 107 -13.35 7.79 3.66
N VAL A 108 -12.03 7.86 3.86
CA VAL A 108 -11.11 6.76 3.60
C VAL A 108 -11.44 5.57 4.50
N LYS A 109 -11.66 5.82 5.80
CA LYS A 109 -12.08 4.77 6.74
C LYS A 109 -13.36 4.08 6.28
N ALA A 110 -14.39 4.85 5.94
CA ALA A 110 -15.67 4.31 5.48
C ALA A 110 -15.53 3.50 4.19
N ALA A 111 -14.73 3.97 3.23
CA ALA A 111 -14.47 3.25 1.98
C ALA A 111 -13.72 1.92 2.23
N LEU A 112 -12.70 1.93 3.11
CA LEU A 112 -11.95 0.72 3.44
C LEU A 112 -12.77 -0.29 4.25
N GLN A 113 -13.74 0.16 5.05
CA GLN A 113 -14.68 -0.71 5.76
C GLN A 113 -15.63 -1.47 4.84
N GLN A 114 -15.81 -1.04 3.58
CA GLN A 114 -16.58 -1.78 2.58
C GLN A 114 -15.82 -2.98 1.98
N LEU A 115 -14.50 -3.06 2.21
CA LEU A 115 -13.69 -4.17 1.73
C LEU A 115 -13.87 -5.40 2.64
N PRO A 116 -13.87 -6.62 2.09
CA PRO A 116 -13.94 -7.82 2.91
C PRO A 116 -12.72 -7.92 3.84
N PRO A 117 -12.87 -8.55 5.02
CA PRO A 117 -11.72 -8.88 5.86
C PRO A 117 -10.70 -9.73 5.08
N LEU A 118 -9.41 -9.51 5.34
CA LEU A 118 -8.33 -10.20 4.64
C LEU A 118 -8.37 -11.72 4.90
N GLY A 119 -8.54 -12.49 3.82
CA GLY A 119 -8.57 -13.95 3.81
C GLY A 119 -9.97 -14.57 3.74
N GLU A 120 -11.05 -13.78 3.88
CA GLU A 120 -12.43 -14.30 3.94
C GLU A 120 -13.04 -14.59 2.56
N ASP A 121 -12.61 -13.87 1.52
CA ASP A 121 -13.05 -14.10 0.14
C ASP A 121 -11.87 -14.57 -0.71
N SER A 122 -11.77 -15.88 -0.94
CA SER A 122 -10.68 -16.49 -1.70
C SER A 122 -10.68 -16.12 -3.20
N ALA A 123 -11.81 -15.67 -3.74
CA ALA A 123 -11.91 -15.16 -5.11
C ALA A 123 -11.59 -13.66 -5.21
N GLY A 124 -11.59 -12.96 -4.08
CA GLY A 124 -11.38 -11.51 -4.00
C GLY A 124 -9.91 -11.08 -3.94
N PRO A 125 -9.64 -9.77 -4.13
CA PRO A 125 -8.29 -9.21 -4.12
C PRO A 125 -7.61 -9.25 -2.74
N LEU A 126 -8.38 -9.55 -1.69
CA LEU A 126 -7.93 -9.75 -0.32
C LEU A 126 -8.02 -11.23 0.11
N GLY A 127 -8.14 -12.15 -0.84
CA GLY A 127 -8.12 -13.58 -0.59
C GLY A 127 -6.76 -14.11 -0.14
N SER A 128 -6.57 -15.42 -0.27
CA SER A 128 -5.29 -16.05 0.04
C SER A 128 -4.17 -15.55 -0.90
N GLY A 129 -2.93 -15.52 -0.40
CA GLY A 129 -1.76 -15.17 -1.21
C GLY A 129 -0.84 -14.15 -0.56
N LEU A 130 -0.13 -13.39 -1.41
CA LEU A 130 0.98 -12.52 -0.99
C LEU A 130 0.57 -11.50 0.07
N LEU A 131 -0.56 -10.81 -0.13
CA LEU A 131 -1.05 -9.81 0.82
C LEU A 131 -1.55 -10.42 2.13
N ALA A 132 -1.97 -11.69 2.14
CA ALA A 132 -2.47 -12.39 3.33
C ALA A 132 -1.35 -12.95 4.24
N SER A 133 -0.09 -12.89 3.79
CA SER A 133 1.05 -13.56 4.43
C SER A 133 2.06 -12.60 5.07
N GLY A 134 2.81 -13.11 6.03
CA GLY A 134 3.93 -12.42 6.68
C GLY A 134 3.60 -11.02 7.23
N ILE A 135 4.54 -10.10 7.06
CA ILE A 135 4.39 -8.72 7.53
C ILE A 135 3.24 -7.98 6.83
N LEU A 136 2.94 -8.31 5.57
CA LEU A 136 1.86 -7.65 4.84
C LEU A 136 0.51 -8.03 5.45
N GLY A 137 0.24 -9.32 5.61
CA GLY A 137 -1.02 -9.79 6.15
C GLY A 137 -1.25 -9.38 7.59
N SER A 138 -0.21 -9.45 8.43
CA SER A 138 -0.30 -8.97 9.82
C SER A 138 -0.55 -7.46 9.90
N THR A 139 0.01 -6.66 8.99
CA THR A 139 -0.25 -5.21 8.92
C THR A 139 -1.68 -4.91 8.46
N ILE A 140 -2.15 -5.55 7.39
CA ILE A 140 -3.51 -5.34 6.88
C ILE A 140 -4.54 -5.71 7.94
N ARG A 141 -4.37 -6.85 8.62
CA ARG A 141 -5.26 -7.26 9.72
C ARG A 141 -5.26 -6.25 10.87
N LYS A 142 -4.11 -5.68 11.25
CA LYS A 142 -4.03 -4.63 12.28
C LYS A 142 -4.78 -3.36 11.86
N ILE A 143 -4.63 -2.93 10.61
CA ILE A 143 -5.34 -1.75 10.07
C ILE A 143 -6.85 -2.01 10.05
N GLN A 144 -7.28 -3.17 9.55
CA GLN A 144 -8.69 -3.59 9.53
C GLN A 144 -9.29 -3.63 10.94
N ALA A 145 -8.59 -4.23 11.91
CA ALA A 145 -9.03 -4.26 13.31
C ALA A 145 -9.15 -2.86 13.91
N ALA A 146 -8.20 -1.95 13.66
CA ALA A 146 -8.27 -0.56 14.14
C ALA A 146 -9.44 0.24 13.51
N MET A 147 -9.89 -0.17 12.32
CA MET A 147 -11.09 0.39 11.69
C MET A 147 -12.39 -0.28 12.18
N GLY A 148 -12.33 -1.31 13.03
CA GLY A 148 -13.50 -2.08 13.46
C GLY A 148 -14.01 -3.07 12.41
N VAL A 149 -13.20 -3.43 11.41
CA VAL A 149 -13.49 -4.51 10.46
C VAL A 149 -13.13 -5.84 11.14
N ILE A 150 -14.14 -6.65 11.43
CA ILE A 150 -14.01 -7.90 12.17
C ILE A 150 -14.24 -9.06 11.19
N PRO A 151 -13.39 -10.10 11.18
CA PRO A 151 -13.66 -11.33 10.43
C PRO A 151 -15.02 -11.92 10.84
N THR A 152 -15.85 -12.23 9.86
CA THR A 152 -17.07 -13.00 10.05
C THR A 152 -16.66 -14.46 10.20
N LYS A 153 -16.60 -14.96 11.43
CA LYS A 153 -16.35 -16.37 11.72
C LYS A 153 -17.25 -17.31 10.91
#